data_AF-T0ZQI9-F1
#
_entry.id   AF-T0ZQI9-F1
#
_cell.length_a   1.000
_cell.length_b   1.000
_cell.length_c   1.000
_cell.angle_alpha   90.00
_cell.angle_beta   90.00
_cell.angle_gamma   90.00
#
_symmetry.space_group_name_H-M   'P 1'
#
loop_
_entity.id
_entity.type
_entity.pdbx_description
1 polymer ?
#
loop_
_entity_poly.entity_id
_entity_poly.type
_entity_poly.pdbx_seq_one_letter_code
_entity_poly.pdbx_strand_id
1 'polypeptide(L)'
;LGPRALRAEIERAQHTIAGATGVSPRFFRAPAGLRSPLLDPLLQRLGLRLASWTRRGFDTVDQHPARVLGALTRALGPGDILLLHDGHAARTSGGTAVVLEVLPRLLAAVRDAGLQPVTLRAALP
;
A
#
# COMPACT_ATOMS: atom_id res chain seq x y z
N LEU A 1 8.11 -15.39 -12.68
CA LEU A 1 9.21 -16.04 -11.92
C LEU A 1 8.78 -17.46 -11.54
N GLY A 2 9.70 -18.43 -11.57
CA GLY A 2 9.43 -19.75 -10.99
C GLY A 2 9.40 -19.71 -9.45
N PRO A 3 8.87 -20.74 -8.78
CA PRO A 3 8.69 -20.75 -7.32
C PRO A 3 9.96 -20.48 -6.51
N ARG A 4 11.10 -21.03 -6.94
CA ARG A 4 12.40 -20.83 -6.27
C ARG A 4 12.90 -19.39 -6.41
N ALA A 5 12.76 -18.80 -7.59
CA ALA A 5 13.17 -17.43 -7.83
C ALA A 5 12.30 -16.44 -7.04
N LEU A 6 10.99 -16.69 -6.97
CA LEU A 6 10.06 -15.90 -6.17
C LEU A 6 10.41 -15.97 -4.67
N ARG A 7 10.68 -17.17 -4.15
CA ARG A 7 11.15 -17.35 -2.76
C ARG A 7 12.40 -16.52 -2.48
N ALA A 8 13.43 -16.68 -3.32
CA ALA A 8 14.71 -16.01 -3.13
C ALA A 8 14.57 -14.48 -3.21
N GLU A 9 13.66 -13.97 -4.02
CA GLU A 9 13.34 -12.54 -4.09
C GLU A 9 12.71 -12.03 -2.80
N ILE A 10 11.71 -12.73 -2.27
CA ILE A 10 11.04 -12.35 -1.03
C ILE A 10 12.01 -12.43 0.16
N GLU A 11 12.79 -13.52 0.27
CA GLU A 11 13.78 -13.68 1.36
C GLU A 11 14.86 -12.60 1.32
N ARG A 12 15.35 -12.24 0.13
CA ARG A 12 16.30 -11.13 -0.03
C ARG A 12 15.68 -9.79 0.39
N ALA A 13 14.45 -9.50 -0.02
CA ALA A 13 13.75 -8.28 0.39
C ALA A 13 13.58 -8.22 1.91
N GLN A 14 13.20 -9.33 2.55
CA GLN A 14 13.11 -9.44 4.01
C GLN A 14 14.43 -9.10 4.69
N HIS A 15 15.54 -9.68 4.22
CA HIS A 15 16.87 -9.43 4.79
C HIS A 15 17.33 -7.99 4.57
N THR A 16 17.17 -7.45 3.36
CA THR A 16 17.56 -6.07 3.03
C THR A 16 16.79 -5.05 3.88
N ILE A 17 15.47 -5.19 4.00
CA ILE A 17 14.66 -4.25 4.80
C ILE A 17 15.01 -4.39 6.30
N ALA A 18 15.15 -5.61 6.80
CA ALA A 18 15.52 -5.84 8.20
C ALA A 18 16.91 -5.28 8.52
N GLY A 19 17.90 -5.46 7.64
CA GLY A 19 19.23 -4.91 7.80
C GLY A 19 19.27 -3.38 7.76
N ALA A 20 18.46 -2.75 6.90
CA ALA A 20 18.42 -1.30 6.77
C ALA A 20 17.61 -0.59 7.89
N THR A 21 16.61 -1.25 8.45
CA THR A 21 15.64 -0.61 9.38
C THR A 21 15.67 -1.17 10.80
N GLY A 22 16.32 -2.32 11.03
CA GLY A 22 16.23 -3.08 12.28
C GLY A 22 14.88 -3.76 12.50
N VAL A 23 13.93 -3.67 11.55
CA VAL A 23 12.58 -4.21 11.67
C VAL A 23 12.34 -5.28 10.63
N SER A 24 12.01 -6.51 11.06
CA SER A 24 11.57 -7.56 10.15
C SER A 24 10.16 -7.26 9.61
N PRO A 25 9.97 -7.20 8.28
CA PRO A 25 8.64 -7.01 7.71
C PRO A 25 7.74 -8.22 8.00
N ARG A 26 6.48 -7.94 8.36
CA ARG A 26 5.43 -8.97 8.62
C ARG A 26 4.41 -9.08 7.49
N PHE A 27 4.42 -8.12 6.57
CA PHE A 27 3.42 -7.97 5.52
C PHE A 27 4.06 -7.99 4.16
N PHE A 28 3.41 -8.66 3.22
CA PHE A 28 3.76 -8.67 1.80
C PHE A 28 2.61 -8.07 1.01
N ARG A 29 2.89 -7.19 0.04
CA ARG A 29 1.91 -6.72 -0.93
C ARG A 29 2.34 -7.18 -2.32
N ALA A 30 1.48 -7.93 -2.99
CA ALA A 30 1.77 -8.41 -4.33
C ALA A 30 1.85 -7.24 -5.33
N PRO A 31 2.88 -7.19 -6.20
CA PRO A 31 2.94 -6.22 -7.28
C PRO A 31 1.66 -6.26 -8.13
N ALA A 32 1.11 -5.07 -8.40
CA ALA A 32 -0.17 -4.90 -9.11
C ALA A 32 -1.37 -5.69 -8.53
N GLY A 33 -1.27 -6.21 -7.30
CA GLY A 33 -2.32 -7.06 -6.70
C GLY A 33 -2.42 -8.46 -7.29
N LEU A 34 -1.45 -8.87 -8.12
CA LEU A 34 -1.48 -10.17 -8.81
C LEU A 34 -1.23 -11.30 -7.80
N ARG A 35 -2.28 -12.10 -7.55
CA ARG A 35 -2.19 -13.29 -6.71
C ARG A 35 -1.89 -14.52 -7.56
N SER A 36 -1.01 -15.36 -7.06
CA SER A 36 -0.75 -16.69 -7.62
C SER A 36 -1.09 -17.74 -6.56
N PRO A 37 -1.69 -18.89 -6.91
CA PRO A 37 -1.89 -19.98 -5.95
C PRO A 37 -0.60 -20.47 -5.29
N LEU A 38 0.55 -20.23 -5.93
CA LEU A 38 1.87 -20.58 -5.41
C LEU A 38 2.41 -19.57 -4.38
N LEU A 39 1.83 -18.37 -4.32
CA LEU A 39 2.29 -17.29 -3.45
C LEU A 39 1.85 -17.53 -2.00
N ASP A 40 0.59 -17.89 -1.76
CA ASP A 40 0.06 -17.99 -0.39
C ASP A 40 0.81 -19.04 0.46
N PRO A 41 1.08 -20.27 -0.02
CA PRO A 41 1.87 -21.25 0.74
C PRO A 41 3.33 -20.80 0.97
N LEU A 42 3.87 -19.99 0.07
CA LEU A 42 5.22 -19.42 0.23
C LEU A 42 5.23 -18.35 1.32
N LEU A 43 4.27 -17.42 1.30
CA LEU A 43 4.15 -16.38 2.32
C LEU A 43 3.94 -16.98 3.71
N GLN A 44 3.09 -18.01 3.84
CA GLN A 44 2.88 -18.71 5.11
C GLN A 44 4.18 -19.33 5.65
N ARG A 45 4.97 -20.00 4.81
CA ARG A 45 6.27 -20.58 5.21
C ARG A 45 7.29 -19.51 5.64
N LEU A 46 7.15 -18.29 5.16
CA LEU A 46 7.99 -17.14 5.53
C LEU A 46 7.41 -16.32 6.69
N GLY A 47 6.27 -16.72 7.26
CA GLY A 47 5.60 -15.97 8.32
C GLY A 47 5.03 -14.63 7.88
N LEU A 48 4.77 -14.44 6.58
CA LEU A 48 4.29 -13.20 5.99
C LEU A 48 2.78 -13.20 5.78
N ARG A 49 2.14 -12.06 6.06
CA ARG A 49 0.71 -11.84 5.79
C ARG A 49 0.54 -11.05 4.50
N LEU A 50 -0.33 -11.51 3.60
CA LEU A 50 -0.67 -10.76 2.39
C LEU A 50 -1.54 -9.54 2.73
N ALA A 51 -1.07 -8.34 2.40
CA ALA A 51 -1.78 -7.08 2.61
C ALA A 51 -2.21 -6.45 1.28
N SER A 52 -3.52 -6.43 1.04
CA SER A 52 -4.16 -5.77 -0.11
C SER A 52 -4.60 -4.34 0.25
N TRP A 53 -5.42 -3.73 -0.60
CA TRP A 53 -6.16 -2.50 -0.34
C TRP A 53 -7.66 -2.73 -0.57
N THR A 54 -8.50 -1.90 0.05
CA THR A 54 -9.94 -1.82 -0.22
C THR A 54 -10.27 -0.65 -1.16
N ARG A 55 -9.41 0.38 -1.20
CA ARG A 55 -9.61 1.58 -2.02
C ARG A 55 -8.36 1.94 -2.80
N ARG A 56 -8.57 2.42 -4.04
CA ARG A 56 -7.51 2.86 -4.95
C ARG A 56 -7.95 4.14 -5.66
N GLY A 57 -7.14 5.19 -5.52
CA GLY A 57 -7.37 6.48 -6.18
C GLY A 57 -6.71 6.63 -7.55
N PHE A 58 -5.94 5.64 -7.99
CA PHE A 58 -5.16 5.67 -9.25
C PHE A 58 -4.17 6.85 -9.32
N ASP A 59 -3.56 7.17 -8.18
CA ASP A 59 -2.60 8.25 -8.00
C ASP A 59 -1.29 8.08 -8.80
N THR A 60 -1.07 6.92 -9.43
CA THR A 60 0.04 6.68 -10.37
C THR A 60 -0.27 7.08 -11.80
N VAL A 61 -1.53 7.35 -12.14
CA VAL A 61 -1.97 7.67 -13.52
C VAL A 61 -2.84 8.92 -13.60
N ASP A 62 -3.73 9.16 -12.62
CA ASP A 62 -4.59 10.34 -12.65
C ASP A 62 -3.81 11.56 -12.12
N GLN A 63 -3.64 12.54 -12.99
CA GLN A 63 -2.95 13.79 -12.73
C GLN A 63 -3.78 14.80 -11.92
N HIS A 64 -5.04 14.49 -11.58
CA HIS A 64 -5.97 15.43 -10.95
C HIS A 64 -6.23 15.05 -9.49
N PRO A 65 -5.62 15.75 -8.51
CA PRO A 65 -5.72 15.42 -7.09
C PRO A 65 -7.15 15.31 -6.56
N ALA A 66 -8.06 16.13 -7.07
CA ALA A 66 -9.46 16.10 -6.65
C ALA A 66 -10.16 14.77 -7.01
N ARG A 67 -9.87 14.18 -8.18
CA ARG A 67 -10.45 12.89 -8.59
C ARG A 67 -9.86 11.74 -7.79
N VAL A 68 -8.54 11.75 -7.58
CA VAL A 68 -7.85 10.79 -6.72
C VAL A 68 -8.43 10.81 -5.30
N LEU A 69 -8.56 12.01 -4.71
CA LEU A 69 -9.15 12.19 -3.39
C LEU A 69 -10.60 11.70 -3.33
N GLY A 70 -11.42 12.05 -4.32
CA GLY A 70 -12.82 11.61 -4.39
C GLY A 70 -12.95 10.08 -4.43
N ALA A 71 -12.10 9.41 -5.22
CA ALA A 71 -12.07 7.94 -5.27
C ALA A 71 -11.65 7.31 -3.94
N LEU A 72 -10.68 7.91 -3.23
CA LEU A 72 -10.21 7.41 -1.93
C LEU A 72 -11.19 7.64 -0.78
N THR A 73 -11.98 8.71 -0.84
CA THR A 73 -12.89 9.13 0.23
C THR A 73 -14.34 8.68 0.05
N ARG A 74 -14.71 8.20 -1.15
CA ARG A 74 -16.08 7.74 -1.45
C ARG A 74 -16.50 6.61 -0.51
N ALA A 75 -17.48 6.88 0.37
CA ALA A 75 -17.99 5.93 1.36
C ALA A 75 -16.90 5.35 2.29
N LEU A 76 -15.91 6.18 2.68
CA LEU A 76 -14.85 5.82 3.60
C LEU A 76 -15.40 5.32 4.95
N GLY A 77 -14.84 4.24 5.48
CA GLY A 77 -15.28 3.64 6.73
C GLY A 77 -14.19 2.91 7.50
N PRO A 78 -14.50 2.43 8.72
CA PRO A 78 -13.57 1.65 9.54
C PRO A 78 -13.07 0.41 8.81
N GLY A 79 -11.77 0.10 8.95
CA GLY A 79 -11.15 -1.08 8.35
C GLY A 79 -10.70 -0.91 6.90
N ASP A 80 -10.95 0.24 6.27
CA ASP A 80 -10.44 0.52 4.95
C ASP A 80 -8.91 0.56 4.88
N ILE A 81 -8.35 0.00 3.81
CA ILE A 81 -6.93 0.07 3.48
C ILE A 81 -6.80 0.86 2.18
N LEU A 82 -6.23 2.06 2.27
CA LEU A 82 -6.09 2.99 1.15
C LEU A 82 -4.73 2.83 0.48
N LEU A 83 -4.73 2.67 -0.85
CA LEU A 83 -3.50 2.57 -1.65
C LEU A 83 -3.09 3.95 -2.19
N LEU A 84 -1.86 4.35 -1.87
CA LEU A 84 -1.14 5.53 -2.34
C LEU A 84 0.31 5.15 -2.66
N HIS A 85 0.97 5.94 -3.50
CA HIS A 85 2.33 5.72 -4.00
C HIS A 85 3.16 7.02 -3.90
N ASP A 86 4.39 6.89 -3.44
CA ASP A 86 5.37 7.97 -3.33
C ASP A 86 6.40 7.95 -4.49
N GLY A 87 6.86 6.77 -4.91
CA GLY A 87 7.92 6.62 -5.91
C GLY A 87 7.47 6.67 -7.38
N HIS A 88 6.17 6.52 -7.66
CA HIS A 88 5.63 6.49 -9.03
C HIS A 88 4.29 7.23 -9.16
N ALA A 89 4.08 8.26 -8.35
CA ALA A 89 2.90 9.10 -8.45
C ALA A 89 2.85 9.81 -9.80
N ALA A 90 1.65 9.95 -10.36
CA ALA A 90 1.37 10.88 -11.43
C ALA A 90 1.75 12.30 -10.99
N ARG A 91 2.02 13.16 -11.97
CA ARG A 91 2.32 14.57 -11.74
C ARG A 91 1.15 15.43 -12.19
N THR A 92 0.82 16.45 -11.42
CA THR A 92 -0.17 17.47 -11.80
C THR A 92 0.33 18.26 -13.01
N SER A 93 -0.52 19.10 -13.60
CA SER A 93 -0.11 20.00 -14.69
C SER A 93 1.04 20.93 -14.29
N GLY A 94 1.17 21.26 -13.00
CA GLY A 94 2.29 22.00 -12.43
C GLY A 94 3.53 21.17 -12.11
N GLY A 95 3.57 19.88 -12.50
CA GLY A 95 4.73 19.00 -12.31
C GLY A 95 4.88 18.42 -10.90
N THR A 96 3.98 18.76 -9.96
CA THR A 96 4.02 18.27 -8.58
C THR A 96 3.46 16.85 -8.50
N ALA A 97 4.07 15.97 -7.69
CA ALA A 97 3.53 14.64 -7.47
C ALA A 97 2.13 14.74 -6.85
N VAL A 98 1.13 14.12 -7.48
CA VAL A 98 -0.29 14.19 -7.08
C VAL A 98 -0.50 13.83 -5.61
N VAL A 99 0.25 12.84 -5.11
CA VAL A 99 0.18 12.39 -3.71
C VAL A 99 0.45 13.52 -2.70
N LEU A 100 1.30 14.50 -3.04
CA LEU A 100 1.63 15.62 -2.16
C LEU A 100 0.46 16.58 -1.96
N GLU A 101 -0.42 16.70 -2.97
CA GLU A 101 -1.65 17.48 -2.87
C GLU A 101 -2.81 16.67 -2.27
N VAL A 102 -2.83 15.34 -2.48
CA VAL A 102 -3.89 14.44 -2.00
C VAL A 102 -3.74 14.13 -0.51
N LEU A 103 -2.54 13.78 -0.05
CA LEU A 103 -2.33 13.20 1.29
C LEU A 103 -2.81 14.11 2.44
N PRO A 104 -2.50 15.42 2.48
CA PRO A 104 -2.99 16.28 3.56
C PRO A 104 -4.53 16.37 3.60
N ARG A 105 -5.16 16.44 2.41
CA ARG A 105 -6.62 16.52 2.27
C ARG A 105 -7.30 15.22 2.65
N LEU A 106 -6.68 14.09 2.31
CA LEU A 106 -7.16 12.76 2.69
C LEU A 106 -7.11 12.59 4.21
N LEU A 107 -6.01 12.96 4.86
CA LEU A 107 -5.90 12.89 6.32
C LEU A 107 -6.93 13.78 7.03
N ALA A 108 -7.26 14.94 6.46
CA ALA A 108 -8.36 15.77 6.95
C ALA A 108 -9.71 15.05 6.80
N ALA A 109 -10.02 14.50 5.62
CA ALA A 109 -11.27 13.77 5.39
C ALA A 109 -11.42 12.53 6.29
N VAL A 110 -10.32 11.81 6.57
CA VAL A 110 -10.31 10.69 7.53
C VAL A 110 -10.69 11.17 8.92
N ARG A 111 -10.11 12.29 9.38
CA ARG A 111 -10.42 12.87 10.69
C ARG A 111 -11.87 13.39 10.77
N ASP A 112 -12.35 14.05 9.72
CA ASP A 112 -13.71 14.59 9.67
C ASP A 112 -14.76 13.45 9.68
N ALA A 113 -14.39 12.28 9.16
CA ALA A 113 -15.18 11.04 9.27
C ALA A 113 -15.09 10.35 10.63
N GLY A 114 -14.36 10.91 11.61
CA GLY A 114 -14.15 10.31 12.93
C GLY A 114 -13.27 9.06 12.91
N LEU A 115 -12.45 8.88 11.87
CA LEU A 115 -11.56 7.74 11.68
C LEU A 115 -10.12 8.09 12.07
N GLN A 116 -9.35 7.06 12.42
CA GLN A 116 -7.94 7.20 12.76
C GLN A 116 -7.07 6.33 11.83
N PRO A 117 -6.10 6.92 11.12
CA PRO A 117 -5.09 6.13 10.40
C PRO A 117 -4.24 5.35 11.40
N VAL A 118 -4.07 4.05 11.14
CA VAL A 118 -3.21 3.17 11.93
C VAL A 118 -2.32 2.36 11.00
N THR A 119 -1.21 1.83 11.52
CA THR A 119 -0.39 0.89 10.77
C THR A 119 -1.10 -0.47 10.66
N LEU A 120 -0.77 -1.27 9.64
CA LEU A 120 -1.26 -2.65 9.53
C LEU A 120 -0.89 -3.50 10.75
N ARG A 121 0.23 -3.19 11.41
CA ARG A 121 0.66 -3.86 12.64
C ARG A 121 -0.23 -3.53 13.83
N ALA A 122 -0.75 -2.30 13.91
CA ALA A 122 -1.67 -1.89 14.97
C ALA A 122 -3.10 -2.37 14.71
N ALA A 123 -3.48 -2.55 13.45
CA ALA A 123 -4.82 -3.02 13.06
C ALA A 123 -5.03 -4.54 13.20
N LEU A 124 -3.95 -5.31 13.36
CA LEU A 124 -4.00 -6.77 13.41
C LEU A 124 -3.26 -7.29 14.65
N PRO A 125 -3.78 -8.34 15.30
CA PRO A 125 -3.06 -9.04 16.37
C PRO A 125 -1.75 -9.67 15.86
#